data_AF-Q8MK02-F1
#
_entry.id   AF-Q8MK02-F1
#
_cell.length_a   1.000
_cell.length_b   1.000
_cell.length_c   1.000
_cell.angle_alpha   90.00
_cell.angle_beta   90.00
_cell.angle_gamma   90.00
#
_symmetry.space_group_name_H-M   'P 1'
#
loop_
_entity.id
_entity.type
_entity.pdbx_description
1 polymer ?
#
loop_
_entity_poly.entity_id
_entity_poly.type
_entity_poly.pdbx_seq_one_letter_code
_entity_poly.pdbx_strand_id
1 'polypeptide(L)'
;SVACVGFFLVQRACPHTGGQDNTFLSARPSALVPQGGHVTLQCHYRRGFNNFTNFTLYKDDRSHVPVFHSRIFQQSFLMGPVTPAHAGTYRCRGSYPHSPTEWSALSDPLAIMVTGVHRKPSLLALPGPLVKSGETVILQCSSDIVFGHFFLHSEVTFEELLHLVGELHGGGSQANYSINSTTSDLAGTYRCYGSVTHSPYVLSAPSDTLDIVITVPSVNGTFQADFPLGPATHGGTYRCFGSFRTTPYKWSDPSDPLPVSVKGNPSSSWPSPTEPSCKTSITRHLPIVIRYSVATIIFTILLFFLLRHWCSDKKRL
;
A
#
# COMPACT_ATOMS: atom_id res chain seq x y z
N SER A 1 25.71 38.77 35.99
CA SER A 1 24.49 37.95 35.90
C SER A 1 24.34 37.50 34.46
N VAL A 2 24.69 36.26 34.15
CA VAL A 2 24.44 35.62 32.86
C VAL A 2 23.99 34.20 33.19
N ALA A 3 22.71 33.93 32.96
CA ALA A 3 22.12 32.60 33.13
C ALA A 3 22.12 31.92 31.75
N CYS A 4 22.94 30.89 31.59
CA CYS A 4 22.82 29.95 30.48
C CYS A 4 21.85 28.84 30.88
N VAL A 5 20.69 28.78 30.23
CA VAL A 5 19.71 27.69 30.37
C VAL A 5 20.05 26.66 29.29
N GLY A 6 20.64 25.53 29.70
CA GLY A 6 20.93 24.39 28.82
C GLY A 6 19.68 23.54 28.61
N PHE A 7 19.21 23.44 27.36
CA PHE A 7 18.21 22.47 26.92
C PHE A 7 18.80 21.05 26.95
N PHE A 8 18.23 20.16 27.76
CA PHE A 8 18.51 18.72 27.68
C PHE A 8 17.70 18.12 26.52
N LEU A 9 18.36 17.84 25.40
CA LEU A 9 17.84 16.90 24.40
C LEU A 9 17.95 15.49 25.00
N VAL A 10 16.81 14.90 25.37
CA VAL A 10 16.72 13.47 25.67
C VAL A 10 16.81 12.73 24.33
N GLN A 11 18.02 12.53 23.83
CA GLN A 11 18.29 11.45 22.89
C GLN A 11 18.20 10.15 23.68
N ARG A 12 17.18 9.33 23.38
CA ARG A 12 17.24 7.90 23.71
C ARG A 12 18.45 7.32 22.97
N ALA A 13 19.57 7.25 23.66
CA ALA A 13 20.72 6.48 23.26
C ALA A 13 20.32 5.00 23.30
N CYS A 14 20.20 4.36 22.14
CA CYS A 14 20.27 2.91 22.08
C CYS A 14 21.63 2.48 22.66
N PRO A 15 21.70 1.45 23.52
CA PRO A 15 22.96 1.02 24.09
C PRO A 15 23.90 0.60 22.96
N HIS A 16 25.02 1.31 22.82
CA HIS A 16 26.11 0.94 21.93
C HIS A 16 26.69 -0.39 22.40
N THR A 17 26.21 -1.47 21.79
CA THR A 17 26.87 -2.77 21.77
C THR A 17 27.44 -2.94 20.37
N GLY A 18 28.76 -3.11 20.30
CA GLY A 18 29.57 -3.62 19.18
C GLY A 18 29.10 -3.35 17.74
N GLY A 19 29.92 -2.63 16.97
CA GLY A 19 29.77 -2.53 15.52
C GLY A 19 29.91 -3.90 14.83
N GLN A 20 28.82 -4.66 14.75
CA GLN A 20 28.70 -5.88 13.96
C GLN A 20 28.14 -5.54 12.57
N ASP A 21 28.78 -6.07 11.54
CA ASP A 21 28.36 -5.95 10.14
C ASP A 21 27.02 -6.66 9.93
N ASN A 22 25.91 -5.92 10.08
CA ASN A 22 24.58 -6.48 9.97
C ASN A 22 24.08 -6.45 8.52
N THR A 23 23.66 -7.60 8.00
CA THR A 23 22.89 -7.72 6.76
C THR A 23 21.44 -7.31 6.99
N PHE A 24 20.79 -6.74 5.98
CA PHE A 24 19.40 -6.30 6.03
C PHE A 24 18.56 -7.11 5.05
N LEU A 25 17.36 -7.52 5.45
CA LEU A 25 16.42 -8.24 4.60
C LEU A 25 15.22 -7.35 4.30
N SER A 26 14.85 -7.25 3.03
CA SER A 26 13.66 -6.51 2.59
C SER A 26 12.82 -7.33 1.61
N ALA A 27 11.54 -7.00 1.49
CA ALA A 27 10.62 -7.59 0.53
C ALA A 27 10.21 -6.58 -0.53
N ARG A 28 10.08 -7.02 -1.78
CA ARG A 28 9.56 -6.23 -2.90
C ARG A 28 8.48 -7.00 -3.66
N PRO A 29 7.33 -6.38 -4.00
CA PRO A 29 6.95 -4.99 -3.70
C PRO A 29 6.55 -4.74 -2.24
N SER A 30 6.09 -5.77 -1.52
CA SER A 30 5.68 -5.68 -0.11
C SER A 30 5.84 -7.03 0.58
N ALA A 31 5.90 -7.02 1.91
CA ALA A 31 5.88 -8.22 2.76
C ALA A 31 4.46 -8.81 2.93
N LEU A 32 3.42 -8.06 2.54
CA LEU A 32 2.03 -8.49 2.52
C LEU A 32 1.67 -8.96 1.10
N VAL A 33 1.57 -10.28 0.90
CA VAL A 33 1.52 -10.89 -0.44
C VAL A 33 0.23 -11.66 -0.65
N PRO A 34 -0.57 -11.36 -1.69
CA PRO A 34 -1.75 -12.16 -2.02
C PRO A 34 -1.38 -13.59 -2.39
N GLN A 35 -2.22 -14.55 -2.02
CA GLN A 35 -2.10 -15.95 -2.45
C GLN A 35 -2.03 -16.03 -3.98
N GLY A 36 -1.10 -16.83 -4.51
CA GLY A 36 -0.80 -16.93 -5.94
C GLY A 36 0.10 -15.81 -6.49
N GLY A 37 0.37 -14.76 -5.70
CA GLY A 37 1.27 -13.67 -6.05
C GLY A 37 2.75 -14.06 -5.99
N HIS A 38 3.62 -13.06 -6.11
CA HIS A 38 5.07 -13.21 -6.01
C HIS A 38 5.68 -12.11 -5.14
N VAL A 39 6.79 -12.42 -4.50
CA VAL A 39 7.60 -11.47 -3.73
C VAL A 39 9.07 -11.76 -3.94
N THR A 40 9.88 -10.72 -4.05
CA THR A 40 11.33 -10.83 -4.07
C THR A 40 11.88 -10.44 -2.70
N LEU A 41 12.56 -11.37 -2.05
CA LEU A 41 13.31 -11.11 -0.83
C LEU A 41 14.72 -10.69 -1.20
N GLN A 42 15.17 -9.53 -0.70
CA GLN A 42 16.48 -8.98 -1.01
C GLN A 42 17.32 -8.82 0.27
N CYS A 43 18.39 -9.60 0.37
CA CYS A 43 19.38 -9.43 1.41
C CYS A 43 20.40 -8.37 0.95
N HIS A 44 20.69 -7.34 1.74
CA HIS A 44 21.58 -6.27 1.33
C HIS A 44 22.51 -5.84 2.46
N TYR A 45 23.65 -5.29 2.07
CA TYR A 45 24.67 -4.78 3.00
C TYR A 45 24.77 -3.27 2.90
N ARG A 46 24.64 -2.57 4.03
CA ARG A 46 24.48 -1.11 4.08
C ARG A 46 25.74 -0.32 3.69
N ARG A 47 26.92 -0.95 3.69
CA ARG A 47 28.20 -0.23 3.65
C ARG A 47 28.91 -0.20 2.30
N GLY A 48 28.25 -0.60 1.21
CA GLY A 48 28.75 -0.33 -0.16
C GLY A 48 30.08 -0.99 -0.55
N PHE A 49 30.60 -1.90 0.26
CA PHE A 49 31.72 -2.76 -0.12
C PHE A 49 31.16 -4.14 -0.48
N ASN A 50 31.60 -4.70 -1.61
CA ASN A 50 31.21 -6.00 -2.15
C ASN A 50 31.79 -7.14 -1.28
N ASN A 51 31.49 -7.14 0.00
CA ASN A 51 32.15 -7.94 1.02
C ASN A 51 31.46 -9.27 1.28
N PHE A 52 30.45 -9.67 0.50
CA PHE A 52 29.83 -10.98 0.67
C PHE A 52 29.69 -11.67 -0.67
N THR A 53 30.11 -12.92 -0.74
CA THR A 53 30.03 -13.76 -1.95
C THR A 53 28.74 -14.57 -1.98
N ASN A 54 28.30 -15.02 -0.81
CA ASN A 54 27.16 -15.92 -0.67
C ASN A 54 26.20 -15.36 0.36
N PHE A 55 24.91 -15.49 0.09
CA PHE A 55 23.85 -15.14 1.02
C PHE A 55 22.99 -16.37 1.26
N THR A 56 22.61 -16.60 2.51
CA THR A 56 21.67 -17.65 2.88
C THR A 56 20.44 -17.03 3.52
N LEU A 57 19.27 -17.50 3.09
CA LEU A 57 17.98 -17.14 3.63
C LEU A 57 17.48 -18.26 4.54
N TYR A 58 16.96 -17.90 5.70
CA TYR A 58 16.41 -18.79 6.73
C TYR A 58 14.95 -18.46 6.96
N LYS A 59 14.15 -19.48 7.27
CA LYS A 59 12.80 -19.35 7.83
C LYS A 59 12.81 -19.91 9.25
N ASP A 60 12.27 -19.18 10.21
CA ASP A 60 12.42 -19.47 11.64
C ASP A 60 11.75 -20.77 12.12
N ASP A 61 10.72 -21.22 11.41
CA ASP A 61 9.88 -22.36 11.81
C ASP A 61 10.56 -23.74 11.63
N ARG A 62 11.88 -23.77 11.36
CA ARG A 62 12.69 -24.97 11.05
C ARG A 62 12.13 -25.84 9.93
N SER A 63 11.08 -25.40 9.23
CA SER A 63 10.69 -26.01 7.99
C SER A 63 11.77 -25.62 6.98
N HIS A 64 12.52 -26.60 6.51
CA HIS A 64 13.19 -26.42 5.23
C HIS A 64 12.08 -26.09 4.24
N VAL A 65 11.91 -24.82 3.89
CA VAL A 65 11.06 -24.46 2.76
C VAL A 65 11.62 -25.27 1.59
N PRO A 66 10.87 -26.24 1.02
CA PRO A 66 11.42 -27.17 0.05
C PRO A 66 11.85 -26.46 -1.25
N VAL A 67 11.48 -25.18 -1.41
CA VAL A 67 11.68 -24.39 -2.61
C VAL A 67 13.14 -23.95 -2.79
N PHE A 68 13.89 -23.73 -1.71
CA PHE A 68 15.33 -23.50 -1.80
C PHE A 68 16.07 -24.82 -1.59
N HIS A 69 15.77 -25.83 -2.42
CA HIS A 69 16.76 -26.84 -2.74
C HIS A 69 18.01 -26.09 -3.23
N SER A 70 18.98 -25.94 -2.33
CA SER A 70 20.39 -25.70 -2.65
C SER A 70 20.69 -24.54 -3.62
N ARG A 71 20.18 -23.33 -3.38
CA ARG A 71 20.77 -22.10 -3.97
C ARG A 71 21.18 -21.10 -2.90
N ILE A 72 22.47 -21.15 -2.58
CA ILE A 72 23.18 -20.41 -1.52
C ILE A 72 23.88 -19.14 -2.10
N PHE A 73 23.55 -18.75 -3.35
CA PHE A 73 24.41 -17.87 -4.16
C PHE A 73 23.70 -16.67 -4.77
N GLN A 74 22.71 -16.06 -4.10
CA GLN A 74 22.00 -14.90 -4.65
C GLN A 74 21.65 -13.85 -3.59
N GLN A 75 21.77 -12.58 -3.97
CA GLN A 75 21.36 -11.45 -3.14
C GLN A 75 19.83 -11.28 -3.11
N SER A 76 19.14 -11.73 -4.17
CA SER A 76 17.70 -11.67 -4.35
C SER A 76 17.10 -13.07 -4.54
N PHE A 77 15.98 -13.31 -3.87
CA PHE A 77 15.27 -14.58 -3.87
C PHE A 77 13.82 -14.34 -4.32
N LEU A 78 13.48 -14.79 -5.52
CA LEU A 78 12.10 -14.73 -6.01
C LEU A 78 11.28 -15.86 -5.40
N MET A 79 10.21 -15.52 -4.70
CA MET A 79 9.27 -16.45 -4.08
C MET A 79 7.90 -16.30 -4.77
N GLY A 80 7.40 -17.38 -5.35
CA GLY A 80 6.10 -17.40 -6.03
C GLY A 80 5.92 -18.64 -6.90
N PRO A 81 4.67 -19.07 -7.19
CA PRO A 81 3.41 -18.54 -6.66
C PRO A 81 3.28 -18.77 -5.15
N VAL A 82 2.88 -17.74 -4.41
CA VAL A 82 2.85 -17.77 -2.94
C VAL A 82 1.68 -18.62 -2.44
N THR A 83 1.94 -19.45 -1.42
CA THR A 83 0.96 -20.33 -0.77
C THR A 83 1.03 -20.08 0.74
N PRO A 84 0.04 -20.52 1.55
CA PRO A 84 0.10 -20.36 3.01
C PRO A 84 1.37 -20.92 3.66
N ALA A 85 1.99 -21.95 3.05
CA ALA A 85 3.24 -22.54 3.54
C ALA A 85 4.45 -21.59 3.47
N HIS A 86 4.39 -20.57 2.61
CA HIS A 86 5.43 -19.53 2.51
C HIS A 86 5.30 -18.46 3.59
N ALA A 87 4.17 -18.37 4.30
CA ALA A 87 3.98 -17.41 5.37
C ALA A 87 4.93 -17.71 6.54
N GLY A 88 5.52 -16.67 7.14
CA GLY A 88 6.42 -16.82 8.29
C GLY A 88 7.53 -15.78 8.37
N THR A 89 8.41 -15.95 9.35
CA THR A 89 9.53 -15.04 9.61
C THR A 89 10.78 -15.51 8.90
N TYR A 90 11.39 -14.59 8.15
CA TYR A 90 12.62 -14.81 7.39
C TYR A 90 13.77 -13.98 7.93
N ARG A 91 14.98 -14.53 7.86
CA ARG A 91 16.24 -13.83 8.16
C ARG A 91 17.29 -14.18 7.11
N CYS A 92 18.24 -13.29 6.87
CA CYS A 92 19.38 -13.59 6.00
C CYS A 92 20.72 -13.35 6.68
N ARG A 93 21.78 -13.97 6.18
CA ARG A 93 23.18 -13.66 6.52
C ARG A 93 24.09 -13.88 5.31
N GLY A 94 25.25 -13.24 5.30
CA GLY A 94 26.25 -13.35 4.24
C GLY A 94 27.54 -14.02 4.72
N SER A 95 28.31 -14.62 3.79
CA SER A 95 29.68 -15.08 4.04
C SER A 95 30.70 -14.19 3.33
N TYR A 96 31.83 -13.93 3.98
CA TYR A 96 32.88 -13.07 3.43
C TYR A 96 33.62 -13.73 2.25
N PRO A 97 34.19 -12.98 1.29
CA PRO A 97 34.75 -13.52 0.06
C PRO A 97 36.06 -14.27 0.35
N HIS A 98 36.80 -13.81 1.36
CA HIS A 98 38.10 -14.35 1.78
C HIS A 98 38.00 -15.33 2.96
N SER A 99 36.83 -15.45 3.59
CA SER A 99 36.56 -16.41 4.67
C SER A 99 35.15 -17.02 4.50
N PRO A 100 34.95 -17.95 3.54
CA PRO A 100 33.64 -18.54 3.26
C PRO A 100 33.02 -19.34 4.42
N THR A 101 33.83 -19.70 5.42
CA THR A 101 33.43 -20.38 6.65
C THR A 101 32.95 -19.41 7.73
N GLU A 102 33.22 -18.11 7.58
CA GLU A 102 32.84 -17.06 8.50
C GLU A 102 31.56 -16.37 8.01
N TRP A 103 30.57 -16.30 8.89
CA TRP A 103 29.25 -15.78 8.58
C TRP A 103 28.99 -14.48 9.34
N SER A 104 28.30 -13.54 8.69
CA SER A 104 27.77 -12.35 9.35
C SER A 104 26.73 -12.71 10.42
N ALA A 105 26.41 -11.73 11.26
CA ALA A 105 25.22 -11.79 12.08
C ALA A 105 23.97 -11.99 11.21
N LEU A 106 22.94 -12.61 11.79
CA LEU A 106 21.62 -12.70 11.15
C LEU A 106 21.00 -11.31 11.06
N SER A 107 20.28 -11.05 9.97
CA SER A 107 19.48 -9.86 9.80
C SER A 107 18.34 -9.79 10.82
N ASP A 108 17.77 -8.59 10.97
CA ASP A 108 16.48 -8.43 11.62
C ASP A 108 15.42 -9.31 10.92
N PRO A 109 14.44 -9.84 11.69
CA PRO A 109 13.37 -10.66 11.15
C PRO A 109 12.47 -9.88 10.19
N LEU A 110 12.12 -10.51 9.07
CA LEU A 110 11.11 -10.02 8.15
C LEU A 110 9.95 -11.01 8.08
N ALA A 111 8.77 -10.61 8.54
CA ALA A 111 7.57 -11.42 8.48
C ALA A 111 6.92 -11.31 7.09
N ILE A 112 6.78 -12.43 6.38
CA ILE A 112 5.98 -12.51 5.15
C ILE A 112 4.60 -13.02 5.50
N MET A 113 3.60 -12.18 5.19
CA MET A 113 2.20 -12.47 5.45
C MET A 113 1.48 -12.76 4.14
N VAL A 114 0.72 -13.86 4.11
CA VAL A 114 -0.01 -14.30 2.92
C VAL A 114 -1.48 -13.96 3.07
N THR A 115 -2.04 -13.15 2.17
CA THR A 115 -3.44 -12.70 2.22
C THR A 115 -4.34 -13.47 1.27
N GLY A 116 -5.65 -13.41 1.51
CA GLY A 116 -6.66 -14.03 0.64
C GLY A 116 -7.02 -15.48 0.98
N VAL A 117 -6.54 -16.01 2.10
CA VAL A 117 -6.74 -17.42 2.47
C VAL A 117 -8.07 -17.63 3.21
N HIS A 118 -8.44 -16.69 4.07
CA HIS A 118 -9.73 -16.69 4.77
C HIS A 118 -10.70 -15.64 4.20
N ARG A 119 -12.00 -15.73 4.53
CA ARG A 119 -12.99 -14.72 4.10
C ARG A 119 -12.68 -13.35 4.71
N LYS A 120 -12.99 -12.28 3.97
CA LYS A 120 -12.70 -10.90 4.41
C LYS A 120 -13.51 -10.50 5.65
N PRO A 121 -12.92 -9.75 6.60
CA PRO A 121 -13.65 -9.08 7.66
C PRO A 121 -14.31 -7.80 7.15
N SER A 122 -15.16 -7.21 7.99
CA SER A 122 -15.75 -5.88 7.80
C SER A 122 -14.97 -4.85 8.60
N LEU A 123 -14.80 -3.65 8.03
CA LEU A 123 -14.10 -2.53 8.68
C LEU A 123 -15.05 -1.32 8.74
N LEU A 124 -15.21 -0.75 9.93
CA LEU A 124 -16.12 0.36 10.21
C LEU A 124 -15.40 1.45 11.00
N ALA A 125 -15.78 2.71 10.80
CA ALA A 125 -15.34 3.84 11.63
C ALA A 125 -16.45 4.27 12.58
N LEU A 126 -16.12 4.46 13.85
CA LEU A 126 -17.03 4.93 14.89
C LEU A 126 -16.49 6.26 15.46
N PRO A 127 -17.31 7.34 15.50
CA PRO A 127 -18.72 7.40 15.09
C PRO A 127 -18.94 7.46 13.56
N GLY A 128 -17.90 7.72 12.79
CA GLY A 128 -17.95 7.77 11.33
C GLY A 128 -16.58 8.08 10.72
N PRO A 129 -16.49 8.05 9.38
CA PRO A 129 -15.23 8.24 8.65
C PRO A 129 -14.74 9.71 8.58
N LEU A 130 -15.62 10.67 8.87
CA LEU A 130 -15.29 12.10 8.93
C LEU A 130 -14.97 12.48 10.39
N VAL A 131 -13.72 12.83 10.64
CA VAL A 131 -13.18 13.03 12.01
C VAL A 131 -12.64 14.45 12.12
N LYS A 132 -12.94 15.18 13.21
CA LYS A 132 -12.33 16.50 13.40
C LYS A 132 -10.89 16.35 13.90
N SER A 133 -10.02 17.26 13.49
CA SER A 133 -8.65 17.29 14.00
C SER A 133 -8.62 17.38 15.53
N GLY A 134 -7.90 16.46 16.16
CA GLY A 134 -7.79 16.34 17.62
C GLY A 134 -8.78 15.37 18.26
N GLU A 135 -9.77 14.87 17.50
CA GLU A 135 -10.67 13.82 17.98
C GLU A 135 -10.05 12.43 17.82
N THR A 136 -10.63 11.45 18.52
CA THR A 136 -10.24 10.04 18.41
C THR A 136 -11.29 9.30 17.62
N VAL A 137 -10.85 8.43 16.71
CA VAL A 137 -11.73 7.53 15.96
C VAL A 137 -11.44 6.09 16.37
N ILE A 138 -12.48 5.27 16.41
CA ILE A 138 -12.34 3.83 16.58
C ILE A 138 -12.57 3.17 15.22
N LEU A 139 -11.55 2.49 14.72
CA LEU A 139 -11.70 1.60 13.57
C LEU A 139 -12.03 0.21 14.09
N GLN A 140 -13.28 -0.21 13.92
CA GLN A 140 -13.76 -1.51 14.34
C GLN A 140 -13.62 -2.48 13.17
N CYS A 141 -12.83 -3.52 13.37
CA CYS A 141 -12.75 -4.64 12.45
C CYS A 141 -13.47 -5.85 13.03
N SER A 142 -14.40 -6.44 12.30
CA SER A 142 -15.22 -7.56 12.77
C SER A 142 -15.42 -8.63 11.72
N SER A 143 -15.62 -9.87 12.16
CA SER A 143 -15.89 -11.02 11.30
C SER A 143 -16.79 -12.02 12.01
N ASP A 144 -17.58 -12.74 11.23
CA ASP A 144 -18.30 -13.94 11.65
C ASP A 144 -17.34 -15.12 11.94
N ILE A 145 -16.11 -15.07 11.42
CA ILE A 145 -15.05 -16.01 11.76
C ILE A 145 -14.39 -15.60 13.08
N VAL A 146 -14.08 -16.58 13.92
CA VAL A 146 -13.32 -16.37 15.15
C VAL A 146 -11.82 -16.28 14.82
N PHE A 147 -11.37 -15.09 14.46
CA PHE A 147 -9.96 -14.76 14.32
C PHE A 147 -9.33 -14.49 15.69
N GLY A 148 -8.12 -15.01 15.89
CA GLY A 148 -7.33 -14.74 17.10
C GLY A 148 -6.54 -13.44 16.99
N HIS A 149 -6.28 -12.99 15.76
CA HIS A 149 -5.50 -11.79 15.48
C HIS A 149 -6.17 -10.96 14.40
N PHE A 150 -6.17 -9.65 14.58
CA PHE A 150 -6.55 -8.68 13.57
C PHE A 150 -5.37 -7.80 13.22
N PHE A 151 -5.36 -7.34 11.99
CA PHE A 151 -4.32 -6.50 11.42
C PHE A 151 -4.95 -5.34 10.65
N LEU A 152 -4.54 -4.13 10.97
CA LEU A 152 -4.98 -2.92 10.29
C LEU A 152 -3.83 -2.34 9.47
N HIS A 153 -4.07 -2.11 8.18
CA HIS A 153 -3.11 -1.58 7.23
C HIS A 153 -3.58 -0.22 6.70
N SER A 154 -2.72 0.79 6.76
CA SER A 154 -2.90 2.07 6.08
C SER A 154 -2.20 2.02 4.72
N GLU A 155 -2.88 2.40 3.64
CA GLU A 155 -2.27 2.43 2.30
C GLU A 155 -1.41 3.68 2.05
N VAL A 156 -1.49 4.67 2.93
CA VAL A 156 -0.95 6.01 2.69
C VAL A 156 0.23 6.32 3.61
N THR A 157 0.13 5.99 4.89
CA THR A 157 1.01 6.57 5.92
C THR A 157 1.89 5.58 6.68
N PHE A 158 1.72 4.26 6.56
CA PHE A 158 2.53 3.31 7.33
C PHE A 158 2.81 2.03 6.55
N GLU A 159 4.10 1.70 6.36
CA GLU A 159 4.53 0.35 5.98
C GLU A 159 4.31 -0.68 7.12
N GLU A 160 3.90 -0.23 8.30
CA GLU A 160 3.72 -1.05 9.49
C GLU A 160 2.25 -1.41 9.72
N LEU A 161 2.02 -2.71 9.90
CA LEU A 161 0.72 -3.32 10.10
C LEU A 161 0.35 -3.31 11.59
N LEU A 162 -0.72 -2.60 11.98
CA LEU A 162 -1.13 -2.54 13.38
C LEU A 162 -1.82 -3.84 13.80
N HIS A 163 -1.24 -4.52 14.79
CA HIS A 163 -1.72 -5.80 15.30
C HIS A 163 -2.54 -5.63 16.57
N LEU A 164 -3.68 -6.33 16.66
CA LEU A 164 -4.45 -6.51 17.89
C LEU A 164 -4.91 -7.97 18.02
N VAL A 165 -5.12 -8.41 19.26
CA VAL A 165 -5.75 -9.70 19.55
C VAL A 165 -7.26 -9.58 19.34
N GLY A 166 -7.86 -10.57 18.68
CA GLY A 166 -9.30 -10.61 18.46
C GLY A 166 -10.07 -10.97 19.73
N GLU A 167 -11.15 -10.25 19.98
CA GLU A 167 -12.10 -10.51 21.06
C GLU A 167 -13.30 -11.27 20.50
N LEU A 168 -13.82 -12.24 21.26
CA LEU A 168 -15.01 -12.97 20.87
C LEU A 168 -16.24 -12.04 20.93
N HIS A 169 -16.98 -11.92 19.83
CA HIS A 169 -18.15 -11.06 19.77
C HIS A 169 -19.21 -11.61 18.81
N GLY A 170 -20.46 -11.72 19.28
CA GLY A 170 -21.61 -12.03 18.41
C GLY A 170 -21.53 -13.34 17.64
N GLY A 171 -20.82 -14.35 18.14
CA GLY A 171 -20.58 -15.62 17.43
C GLY A 171 -19.39 -15.61 16.47
N GLY A 172 -18.71 -14.47 16.33
CA GLY A 172 -17.46 -14.30 15.60
C GLY A 172 -16.41 -13.59 16.45
N SER A 173 -15.62 -12.72 15.84
CA SER A 173 -14.59 -11.95 16.55
C SER A 173 -14.48 -10.51 16.05
N GLN A 174 -13.94 -9.62 16.89
CA GLN A 174 -13.68 -8.24 16.52
C GLN A 174 -12.43 -7.67 17.20
N ALA A 175 -11.93 -6.55 16.68
CA ALA A 175 -10.91 -5.73 17.31
C ALA A 175 -11.23 -4.25 17.08
N ASN A 176 -10.97 -3.42 18.10
CA ASN A 176 -11.24 -1.99 18.07
C ASN A 176 -9.90 -1.22 18.13
N TYR A 177 -9.53 -0.57 17.02
CA TYR A 177 -8.33 0.25 16.94
C TYR A 177 -8.67 1.69 17.32
N SER A 178 -8.24 2.12 18.50
CA SER A 178 -8.36 3.52 18.92
C SER A 178 -7.19 4.32 18.38
N ILE A 179 -7.45 5.24 17.44
CA ILE A 179 -6.41 6.07 16.82
C ILE A 179 -6.68 7.53 17.16
N ASN A 180 -5.70 8.19 17.75
CA ASN A 180 -5.76 9.61 18.09
C ASN A 180 -5.34 10.47 16.88
N SER A 181 -6.14 11.49 16.56
CA SER A 181 -5.85 12.39 15.45
C SER A 181 -4.85 13.49 15.86
N THR A 182 -3.54 13.23 15.79
CA THR A 182 -2.54 14.32 15.73
C THR A 182 -2.41 14.85 14.30
N THR A 183 -3.32 15.76 13.94
CA THR A 183 -3.41 16.64 12.74
C THR A 183 -3.20 16.08 11.31
N SER A 184 -2.57 14.94 11.06
CA SER A 184 -2.42 14.40 9.68
C SER A 184 -2.17 12.89 9.53
N ASP A 185 -1.62 12.21 10.53
CA ASP A 185 -1.07 10.86 10.32
C ASP A 185 -2.14 9.77 10.18
N LEU A 186 -3.34 10.06 10.68
CA LEU A 186 -4.52 9.20 10.60
C LEU A 186 -5.23 9.28 9.22
N ALA A 187 -5.04 10.34 8.44
CA ALA A 187 -5.82 10.54 7.22
C ALA A 187 -5.35 9.58 6.12
N GLY A 188 -6.26 8.78 5.56
CA GLY A 188 -5.89 7.80 4.53
C GLY A 188 -6.90 6.67 4.36
N THR A 189 -6.53 5.74 3.49
CA THR A 189 -7.31 4.54 3.18
C THR A 189 -6.83 3.37 4.04
N TYR A 190 -7.77 2.71 4.72
CA TYR A 190 -7.51 1.59 5.60
C TYR A 190 -8.11 0.30 5.07
N ARG A 191 -7.42 -0.81 5.36
CA ARG A 191 -7.94 -2.17 5.21
C ARG A 191 -7.65 -2.97 6.47
N CYS A 192 -8.54 -3.90 6.78
CA CYS A 192 -8.36 -4.86 7.86
C CYS A 192 -8.23 -6.28 7.33
N TYR A 193 -7.48 -7.08 8.07
CA TYR A 193 -7.29 -8.51 7.88
C TYR A 193 -7.49 -9.26 9.20
N GLY A 194 -7.94 -10.51 9.11
CA GLY A 194 -8.04 -11.43 10.24
C GLY A 194 -7.15 -12.65 10.05
N SER A 195 -6.64 -13.21 11.14
CA SER A 195 -5.87 -14.45 11.18
C SER A 195 -6.30 -15.33 12.35
N VAL A 196 -6.24 -16.64 12.15
CA VAL A 196 -6.45 -17.62 13.23
C VAL A 196 -5.20 -17.75 14.10
N THR A 197 -5.36 -18.25 15.32
CA THR A 197 -4.32 -18.32 16.37
C THR A 197 -3.10 -19.15 15.98
N HIS A 198 -3.29 -20.28 15.29
CA HIS A 198 -2.20 -21.20 14.94
C HIS A 198 -1.45 -20.84 13.65
N SER A 199 -1.86 -19.78 12.95
CA SER A 199 -1.22 -19.36 11.71
C SER A 199 -1.21 -17.83 11.56
N PRO A 200 -0.54 -17.09 12.46
CA PRO A 200 -0.62 -15.62 12.56
C PRO A 200 -0.15 -14.85 11.31
N TYR A 201 0.60 -15.51 10.42
CA TYR A 201 1.08 -14.94 9.15
C TYR A 201 0.17 -15.23 7.96
N VAL A 202 -0.90 -16.01 8.17
CA VAL A 202 -1.86 -16.39 7.13
C VAL A 202 -3.15 -15.61 7.34
N LEU A 203 -3.39 -14.65 6.45
CA LEU A 203 -4.43 -13.65 6.62
C LEU A 203 -5.64 -13.92 5.72
N SER A 204 -6.77 -13.36 6.12
CA SER A 204 -7.95 -13.22 5.30
C SER A 204 -7.70 -12.44 4.01
N ALA A 205 -8.67 -12.47 3.11
CA ALA A 205 -8.84 -11.41 2.12
C ALA A 205 -8.98 -10.05 2.83
N PRO A 206 -8.53 -8.95 2.19
CA PRO A 206 -8.69 -7.62 2.75
C PRO A 206 -10.17 -7.25 2.89
N SER A 207 -10.50 -6.48 3.92
CA SER A 207 -11.78 -5.76 3.99
C SER A 207 -11.94 -4.80 2.81
N ASP A 208 -13.15 -4.29 2.64
CA ASP A 208 -13.36 -3.13 1.77
C ASP A 208 -12.57 -1.92 2.31
N THR A 209 -12.21 -1.01 1.42
CA THR A 209 -11.47 0.22 1.76
C THR A 209 -12.33 1.11 2.64
N LEU A 210 -11.71 1.65 3.68
CA LEU A 210 -12.31 2.69 4.52
C LEU A 210 -11.44 3.94 4.48
N ASP A 211 -11.95 5.01 3.88
CA ASP A 211 -11.26 6.30 3.81
C ASP A 211 -11.59 7.13 5.05
N ILE A 212 -10.56 7.47 5.83
CA ILE A 212 -10.67 8.39 6.96
C ILE A 212 -10.24 9.78 6.53
N VAL A 213 -11.15 10.72 6.72
CA VAL A 213 -10.98 12.12 6.33
C VAL A 213 -10.94 12.99 7.58
N ILE A 214 -9.92 13.85 7.68
CA ILE A 214 -9.75 14.77 8.81
C ILE A 214 -10.21 16.17 8.40
N THR A 215 -11.14 16.78 9.16
CA THR A 215 -11.50 18.20 8.98
C THR A 215 -10.60 19.10 9.82
N VAL A 216 -10.18 20.22 9.25
CA VAL A 216 -9.38 21.25 9.91
C VAL A 216 -10.01 22.64 9.83
N PRO A 217 -9.71 23.54 10.80
CA PRO A 217 -10.35 24.85 10.91
C PRO A 217 -10.28 25.71 9.64
N SER A 218 -9.18 25.64 8.91
CA SER A 218 -9.10 26.22 7.58
C SER A 218 -8.07 25.52 6.71
N VAL A 219 -8.33 25.57 5.40
CA VAL A 219 -7.36 25.27 4.35
C VAL A 219 -7.14 26.58 3.59
N ASN A 220 -5.89 27.06 3.49
CA ASN A 220 -5.58 28.37 2.92
C ASN A 220 -5.83 28.39 1.40
N GLY A 221 -6.98 28.88 0.96
CA GLY A 221 -7.25 29.12 -0.46
C GLY A 221 -8.73 29.37 -0.74
N THR A 222 -9.03 30.11 -1.79
CA THR A 222 -10.38 30.30 -2.30
C THR A 222 -10.55 29.47 -3.57
N PHE A 223 -11.42 28.47 -3.51
CA PHE A 223 -11.75 27.63 -4.65
C PHE A 223 -13.27 27.64 -4.83
N GLN A 224 -13.72 27.92 -6.04
CA GLN A 224 -15.13 27.86 -6.41
C GLN A 224 -15.35 26.62 -7.29
N ALA A 225 -16.43 25.89 -7.01
CA ALA A 225 -16.87 24.76 -7.81
C ALA A 225 -18.38 24.83 -7.95
N ASP A 226 -18.88 24.61 -9.18
CA ASP A 226 -20.30 24.57 -9.47
C ASP A 226 -20.76 23.11 -9.51
N PHE A 227 -21.75 22.77 -8.70
CA PHE A 227 -22.32 21.43 -8.61
C PHE A 227 -23.72 21.41 -9.27
N PRO A 228 -23.84 21.00 -10.55
CA PRO A 228 -25.14 20.92 -11.20
C PRO A 228 -25.95 19.77 -10.58
N LEU A 229 -26.93 20.12 -9.75
CA LEU A 229 -27.94 19.18 -9.27
C LEU A 229 -28.83 18.86 -10.48
N GLY A 230 -28.80 17.61 -10.96
CA GLY A 230 -29.67 17.14 -12.04
C GLY A 230 -31.17 17.29 -11.71
N PRO A 231 -32.09 16.68 -12.49
CA PRO A 231 -33.53 16.79 -12.21
C PRO A 231 -33.81 16.49 -10.74
N ALA A 232 -34.39 17.48 -10.06
CA ALA A 232 -34.40 17.60 -8.61
C ALA A 232 -35.16 16.43 -7.97
N THR A 233 -34.43 15.37 -7.64
CA THR A 233 -34.96 14.13 -7.04
C THR A 233 -34.41 13.92 -5.63
N HIS A 234 -33.36 14.65 -5.26
CA HIS A 234 -32.66 14.51 -3.99
C HIS A 234 -32.86 15.78 -3.13
N GLY A 235 -33.97 15.85 -2.40
CA GLY A 235 -34.13 16.81 -1.32
C GLY A 235 -33.20 16.47 -0.15
N GLY A 236 -32.71 17.47 0.58
CA GLY A 236 -31.81 17.26 1.71
C GLY A 236 -31.09 18.52 2.17
N THR A 237 -30.29 18.40 3.24
CA THR A 237 -29.42 19.47 3.74
C THR A 237 -27.99 19.21 3.31
N TYR A 238 -27.43 20.11 2.52
CA TYR A 238 -26.10 19.99 1.92
C TYR A 238 -25.08 20.84 2.68
N ARG A 239 -23.82 20.40 2.67
CA ARG A 239 -22.66 21.16 3.16
C ARG A 239 -21.50 20.99 2.18
N CYS A 240 -20.70 22.04 2.05
CA CYS A 240 -19.51 22.04 1.22
C CYS A 240 -18.25 21.86 2.08
N PHE A 241 -17.26 21.17 1.52
CA PHE A 241 -15.92 20.98 2.08
C PHE A 241 -14.89 21.22 0.97
N GLY A 242 -13.72 21.74 1.33
CA GLY A 242 -12.59 21.94 0.41
C GLY A 242 -11.38 21.10 0.79
N SER A 243 -10.64 20.59 -0.20
CA SER A 243 -9.38 19.85 0.00
C SER A 243 -8.37 20.15 -1.11
N PHE A 244 -7.08 20.05 -0.82
CA PHE A 244 -6.04 20.15 -1.85
C PHE A 244 -5.77 18.79 -2.51
N ARG A 245 -5.37 18.81 -3.78
CA ARG A 245 -4.90 17.60 -4.50
C ARG A 245 -3.74 16.90 -3.81
N THR A 246 -2.88 17.67 -3.13
CA THR A 246 -1.72 17.14 -2.38
C THR A 246 -2.10 16.51 -1.04
N THR A 247 -3.27 16.83 -0.50
CA THR A 247 -3.78 16.31 0.77
C THR A 247 -5.27 15.97 0.66
N PRO A 248 -5.64 14.95 -0.14
CA PRO A 248 -7.04 14.66 -0.46
C PRO A 248 -7.88 14.21 0.75
N TYR A 249 -7.23 13.68 1.80
CA TYR A 249 -7.86 13.25 3.04
C TYR A 249 -7.93 14.34 4.13
N LYS A 250 -7.50 15.57 3.82
CA LYS A 250 -7.55 16.73 4.73
C LYS A 250 -8.51 17.77 4.19
N TRP A 251 -9.67 17.88 4.83
CA TRP A 251 -10.78 18.73 4.39
C TRP A 251 -10.91 19.97 5.28
N SER A 252 -11.52 21.02 4.75
CA SER A 252 -11.93 22.19 5.54
C SER A 252 -13.01 21.83 6.56
N ASP A 253 -13.27 22.74 7.49
CA ASP A 253 -14.52 22.72 8.22
C ASP A 253 -15.73 22.85 7.26
N PRO A 254 -16.89 22.29 7.64
CA PRO A 254 -18.10 22.36 6.82
C PRO A 254 -18.58 23.79 6.63
N SER A 255 -19.14 24.07 5.45
CA SER A 255 -19.93 25.29 5.23
C SER A 255 -21.22 25.30 6.05
N ASP A 256 -21.88 26.46 6.07
CA ASP A 256 -23.25 26.55 6.55
C ASP A 256 -24.18 25.57 5.81
N PRO A 257 -25.13 24.92 6.52
CA PRO A 257 -26.05 23.96 5.92
C PRO A 257 -27.02 24.64 4.95
N LEU A 258 -27.15 24.07 3.73
CA LEU A 258 -28.06 24.52 2.70
C LEU A 258 -29.22 23.52 2.52
N PRO A 259 -30.44 23.80 2.99
CA PRO A 259 -31.60 22.95 2.76
C PRO A 259 -32.13 23.12 1.34
N VAL A 260 -32.26 22.03 0.60
CA VAL A 260 -32.85 21.97 -0.74
C VAL A 260 -34.09 21.08 -0.68
N SER A 261 -35.25 21.63 -1.04
CA SER A 261 -36.51 20.89 -1.09
C SER A 261 -36.95 20.69 -2.55
N VAL A 262 -37.42 19.49 -2.85
CA VAL A 262 -38.02 19.17 -4.14
C VAL A 262 -39.53 19.35 -4.02
N LYS A 263 -40.10 20.24 -4.83
CA LYS A 263 -41.56 20.39 -4.94
C LYS A 263 -42.03 19.59 -6.15
N GLY A 264 -42.63 18.42 -5.93
CA GLY A 264 -43.16 17.55 -6.99
C GLY A 264 -44.67 17.36 -6.87
N ASN A 265 -45.41 17.69 -7.94
CA ASN A 265 -46.81 17.27 -8.12
C ASN A 265 -46.82 15.80 -8.61
N PRO A 266 -47.67 14.90 -8.09
CA PRO A 266 -47.52 13.44 -8.28
C PRO A 266 -48.00 12.89 -9.65
N SER A 267 -48.10 13.72 -10.68
CA SER A 267 -48.63 13.29 -11.98
C SER A 267 -47.67 13.62 -13.12
N SER A 268 -46.68 12.76 -13.33
CA SER A 268 -46.35 12.32 -14.69
C SER A 268 -45.69 10.96 -14.59
N SER A 269 -46.49 9.92 -14.87
CA SER A 269 -46.01 8.71 -15.52
C SER A 269 -45.06 9.08 -16.66
N TRP A 270 -43.93 8.36 -16.86
CA TRP A 270 -43.24 8.04 -18.14
C TRP A 270 -41.76 7.64 -17.86
N PRO A 271 -41.07 7.00 -18.81
CA PRO A 271 -40.90 5.55 -18.94
C PRO A 271 -39.59 5.04 -18.29
N SER A 272 -39.47 3.72 -18.18
CA SER A 272 -38.30 3.00 -17.68
C SER A 272 -36.99 3.46 -18.35
N PRO A 273 -35.86 3.52 -17.61
CA PRO A 273 -34.59 3.93 -18.19
C PRO A 273 -34.08 2.87 -19.16
N THR A 274 -34.01 3.21 -20.44
CA THR A 274 -33.16 2.49 -21.39
C THR A 274 -31.71 2.69 -20.96
N GLU A 275 -30.94 1.60 -20.89
CA GLU A 275 -29.51 1.64 -20.58
C GLU A 275 -28.78 2.73 -21.38
N PRO A 276 -27.89 3.51 -20.75
CA PRO A 276 -26.96 4.32 -21.50
C PRO A 276 -25.94 3.40 -22.16
N SER A 277 -26.18 3.07 -23.43
CA SER A 277 -25.14 2.59 -24.35
C SER A 277 -24.02 3.63 -24.36
N CYS A 278 -22.93 3.34 -23.65
CA CYS A 278 -21.68 4.05 -23.78
C CYS A 278 -21.11 3.81 -25.19
N LYS A 279 -21.60 4.57 -26.18
CA LYS A 279 -20.88 4.74 -27.44
C LYS A 279 -19.81 5.79 -27.18
N THR A 280 -18.63 5.30 -26.87
CA THR A 280 -17.39 6.06 -26.92
C THR A 280 -17.30 6.70 -28.30
N SER A 281 -17.56 8.01 -28.38
CA SER A 281 -17.28 8.81 -29.58
C SER A 281 -15.75 8.96 -29.69
N ILE A 282 -15.09 7.89 -30.16
CA ILE A 282 -13.75 7.97 -30.73
C ILE A 282 -13.93 8.19 -32.22
N THR A 283 -14.28 9.42 -32.61
CA THR A 283 -14.10 9.80 -34.02
C THR A 283 -13.85 11.29 -34.10
N ARG A 284 -12.58 11.69 -34.05
CA ARG A 284 -12.03 12.82 -34.84
C ARG A 284 -10.51 13.02 -34.82
N HIS A 285 -9.68 11.99 -34.60
CA HIS A 285 -8.23 12.10 -34.85
C HIS A 285 -7.58 10.85 -35.48
N LEU A 286 -8.31 10.14 -36.35
CA LEU A 286 -7.81 8.92 -37.00
C LEU A 286 -7.20 9.05 -38.43
N PRO A 287 -6.73 10.22 -38.93
CA PRO A 287 -5.85 10.19 -40.11
C PRO A 287 -4.42 10.71 -39.88
N ILE A 288 -4.06 11.20 -38.68
CA ILE A 288 -2.72 11.75 -38.43
C ILE A 288 -1.76 10.69 -37.87
N VAL A 289 -2.22 9.81 -36.97
CA VAL A 289 -1.34 8.82 -36.31
C VAL A 289 -0.88 7.69 -37.25
N ILE A 290 -1.65 7.38 -38.30
CA ILE A 290 -1.30 6.33 -39.27
C ILE A 290 -0.23 6.80 -40.27
N ARG A 291 -0.11 8.11 -40.56
CA ARG A 291 0.95 8.63 -41.45
C ARG A 291 2.34 8.64 -40.79
N TYR A 292 2.41 8.90 -39.48
CA TYR A 292 3.69 8.94 -38.77
C TYR A 292 4.29 7.54 -38.57
N SER A 293 3.45 6.50 -38.40
CA SER A 293 3.95 5.13 -38.22
C SER A 293 4.57 4.52 -39.48
N VAL A 294 4.05 4.83 -40.68
CA VAL A 294 4.63 4.29 -41.92
C VAL A 294 5.92 5.01 -42.30
N ALA A 295 6.00 6.32 -42.10
CA ALA A 295 7.21 7.10 -42.39
C ALA A 295 8.38 6.72 -41.47
N THR A 296 8.13 6.47 -40.18
CA THR A 296 9.17 6.01 -39.25
C THR A 296 9.65 4.60 -39.58
N ILE A 297 8.76 3.69 -39.99
CA ILE A 297 9.16 2.35 -40.44
C ILE A 297 10.03 2.42 -41.71
N ILE A 298 9.65 3.24 -42.70
CA ILE A 298 10.47 3.39 -43.92
C ILE A 298 11.85 4.00 -43.60
N PHE A 299 11.90 4.99 -42.72
CA PHE A 299 13.17 5.64 -42.33
C PHE A 299 14.09 4.69 -41.56
N THR A 300 13.54 3.86 -40.66
CA THR A 300 14.33 2.85 -39.93
C THR A 300 14.86 1.75 -40.85
N ILE A 301 14.08 1.32 -41.84
CA ILE A 301 14.53 0.35 -42.85
C ILE A 301 15.64 0.94 -43.73
N LEU A 302 15.49 2.17 -44.22
CA LEU A 302 16.53 2.85 -45.00
C LEU A 302 17.82 3.03 -44.20
N LEU A 303 17.72 3.43 -42.93
CA LEU A 303 18.87 3.58 -42.04
C LEU A 303 19.59 2.23 -41.84
N PHE A 304 18.84 1.14 -41.68
CA PHE A 304 19.41 -0.21 -41.57
C PHE A 304 20.19 -0.62 -42.83
N PHE A 305 19.65 -0.35 -44.03
CA PHE A 305 20.36 -0.66 -45.28
C PHE A 305 21.59 0.22 -45.49
N LEU A 306 21.53 1.50 -45.15
CA LEU A 306 22.70 2.40 -45.20
C LEU A 306 23.80 1.96 -44.22
N LEU A 307 23.44 1.55 -43.00
CA LEU A 307 24.39 0.99 -42.03
C LEU A 307 25.00 -0.33 -42.52
N ARG A 308 24.21 -1.19 -43.17
CA ARG A 308 24.70 -2.42 -43.79
C ARG A 308 25.66 -2.13 -44.94
N HIS A 309 25.36 -1.16 -45.80
CA HIS A 309 26.23 -0.75 -46.89
C HIS A 309 27.54 -0.14 -46.35
N TRP A 310 27.45 0.74 -45.35
CA TRP A 310 28.61 1.33 -44.69
C TRP A 310 29.50 0.27 -44.03
N CYS A 311 28.91 -0.70 -43.33
CA CYS A 311 29.66 -1.82 -42.74
C CYS A 311 30.24 -2.79 -43.77
N SER A 312 29.69 -2.82 -45.00
CA SER A 312 30.22 -3.63 -46.09
C SER A 312 31.38 -2.93 -46.81
N ASP A 313 31.32 -1.61 -46.97
CA ASP A 313 32.44 -0.82 -47.52
C ASP A 313 33.64 -0.80 -46.57
N LYS A 314 33.39 -0.78 -45.25
CA LYS A 314 34.44 -0.86 -44.23
C LYS A 314 35.13 -2.23 -44.14
N LYS A 315 34.65 -3.23 -44.88
CA LYS A 315 35.27 -4.57 -45.01
C LYS A 315 36.04 -4.74 -46.33
N ARG A 316 36.14 -3.70 -47.16
CA ARG A 316 36.86 -3.71 -48.44
C ARG A 316 38.01 -2.68 -48.55
N LEU A 317 38.41 -2.07 -47.43
CA LEU A 317 39.71 -1.41 -47.28
C LEU A 317 40.62 -2.23 -46.36
#